data_AF-A0A381VVR6-F1
#
_entry.id   AF-A0A381VVR6-F1
#
_cell.length_a   1.000
_cell.length_b   1.000
_cell.length_c   1.000
_cell.angle_alpha   90.00
_cell.angle_beta   90.00
_cell.angle_gamma   90.00
#
_symmetry.space_group_name_H-M   'P 1'
#
loop_
_entity.id
_entity.type
_entity.pdbx_description
1 polymer ?
#
loop_
_entity_poly.entity_id
_entity_poly.type
_entity_poly.pdbx_seq_one_letter_code
_entity_poly.pdbx_strand_id
1 'polypeptide(L)'
;MEVAYGSGDGDDEAQAIVAKKEATLGAVFDQSYRPWEGELGPRWVRNYAIFRHHVYGLFRGTGHRHYHPMVKLTILIILLFSLLPVLMLFLASLSGGGELGDLTARMWGINRYNLWGQVLGYFPR
;
A
#
# COMPACT_ATOMS: atom_id res chain seq x y z
N MET A 1 13.14 -11.94 24.18
CA MET A 1 12.45 -11.09 23.18
C MET A 1 10.97 -11.34 23.42
N GLU A 2 10.37 -10.45 24.18
CA GLU A 2 9.04 -10.59 24.80
C GLU A 2 7.95 -10.85 23.76
N VAL A 3 7.02 -11.70 24.17
CA VAL A 3 6.10 -12.51 23.38
C VAL A 3 5.03 -11.61 22.73
N ALA A 4 4.49 -12.08 21.61
CA ALA A 4 3.32 -11.49 20.98
C ALA A 4 2.22 -11.26 22.03
N TYR A 5 1.63 -10.07 22.01
CA TYR A 5 0.40 -9.73 22.73
C TYR A 5 -0.75 -10.63 22.24
N GLY A 6 -0.73 -11.89 22.69
CA GLY A 6 -1.92 -12.63 23.02
C GLY A 6 -2.35 -12.14 24.39
N SER A 7 -3.62 -11.77 24.50
CA SER A 7 -4.33 -11.50 25.73
C SER A 7 -4.05 -12.59 26.76
N GLY A 8 -3.16 -12.31 27.71
CA GLY A 8 -2.81 -13.19 28.82
C GLY A 8 -3.90 -13.27 29.89
N ASP A 9 -5.17 -13.30 29.47
CA ASP A 9 -6.29 -13.53 30.37
C ASP A 9 -7.40 -14.28 29.61
N GLY A 10 -7.42 -15.61 29.77
CA GLY A 10 -8.56 -16.46 29.41
C GLY A 10 -8.44 -17.39 28.20
N ASP A 11 -7.29 -17.47 27.52
CA ASP A 11 -7.17 -18.31 26.30
C ASP A 11 -6.94 -19.81 26.56
N ASP A 12 -6.85 -20.23 27.83
CA ASP A 12 -6.69 -21.65 28.20
C ASP A 12 -7.98 -22.48 28.00
N GLU A 13 -9.15 -21.83 27.86
CA GLU A 13 -10.44 -22.49 27.62
C GLU A 13 -11.10 -22.14 26.26
N ALA A 14 -10.45 -21.31 25.43
CA ALA A 14 -10.98 -20.94 24.13
C ALA A 14 -10.79 -22.07 23.10
N GLN A 15 -11.58 -23.14 23.21
CA GLN A 15 -11.69 -24.12 22.15
C GLN A 15 -12.30 -23.44 20.91
N ALA A 16 -11.60 -23.53 19.78
CA ALA A 16 -12.17 -23.17 18.49
C ALA A 16 -13.44 -24.01 18.28
N ILE A 17 -14.61 -23.37 18.31
CA ILE A 17 -15.88 -24.02 17.98
C ILE A 17 -15.87 -24.28 16.47
N VAL A 18 -15.30 -25.42 16.09
CA VAL A 18 -15.43 -25.96 14.73
C VAL A 18 -16.91 -26.29 14.55
N ALA A 19 -17.56 -25.63 13.58
CA ALA A 19 -18.95 -25.87 13.23
C ALA A 19 -19.17 -27.38 13.00
N LYS A 20 -19.82 -28.05 13.95
CA LYS A 20 -20.29 -29.43 13.78
C LYS A 20 -21.43 -29.42 12.78
N LYS A 21 -21.46 -30.43 11.90
CA LYS A 21 -22.43 -30.62 10.80
C LYS A 21 -23.89 -30.87 11.25
N GLU A 22 -24.24 -30.59 12.49
CA GLU A 22 -25.62 -30.63 13.00
C GLU A 22 -26.15 -29.20 13.16
N ALA A 23 -26.19 -28.46 12.05
CA ALA A 23 -26.91 -27.20 12.02
C ALA A 23 -28.40 -27.51 11.84
N THR A 24 -29.13 -27.62 12.94
CA THR A 24 -30.59 -27.49 12.94
C THR A 24 -30.94 -26.08 12.44
N LEU A 25 -31.86 -26.00 11.48
CA LEU A 25 -32.33 -24.77 10.84
C LEU A 25 -32.63 -23.67 11.88
N GLY A 26 -31.79 -22.63 11.94
CA GLY A 26 -32.08 -21.41 12.71
C GLY A 26 -31.02 -20.95 13.74
N ALA A 27 -29.74 -21.27 13.58
CA ALA A 27 -28.71 -20.65 14.42
C ALA A 27 -28.46 -19.18 14.02
N VAL A 28 -28.98 -18.23 14.81
CA VAL A 28 -28.60 -16.81 14.72
C VAL A 28 -27.34 -16.63 15.55
N PHE A 29 -26.23 -16.26 14.89
CA PHE A 29 -25.00 -15.90 15.58
C PHE A 29 -25.03 -14.41 15.89
N ASP A 30 -25.03 -14.03 17.17
CA ASP A 30 -24.88 -12.64 17.59
C ASP A 30 -23.40 -12.31 17.77
N GLN A 31 -22.89 -11.33 17.01
CA GLN A 31 -21.51 -10.88 17.12
C GLN A 31 -21.44 -9.73 18.14
N SER A 32 -21.34 -10.08 19.41
CA SER A 32 -21.09 -9.10 20.48
C SER A 32 -19.61 -8.68 20.47
N TYR A 33 -19.31 -7.50 19.93
CA TYR A 33 -17.99 -6.88 20.07
C TYR A 33 -17.83 -6.37 21.51
N ARG A 34 -16.86 -6.90 22.25
CA ARG A 34 -16.47 -6.29 23.52
C ARG A 34 -15.71 -4.99 23.24
N PRO A 35 -16.10 -3.85 23.84
CA PRO A 35 -15.31 -2.64 23.74
C PRO A 35 -13.93 -2.89 24.36
N TRP A 36 -12.89 -2.37 23.70
CA TRP A 36 -11.53 -2.44 24.23
C TRP A 36 -11.37 -1.37 25.32
N GLU A 37 -11.21 -1.80 26.57
CA GLU A 37 -11.05 -0.91 27.73
C GLU A 37 -9.57 -0.63 28.10
N GLY A 38 -8.61 -1.20 27.38
CA GLY A 38 -7.18 -1.01 27.65
C GLY A 38 -6.63 0.32 27.09
N GLU A 39 -5.50 0.77 27.63
CA GLU A 39 -4.79 1.92 27.07
C GLU A 39 -4.26 1.59 25.66
N LEU A 40 -4.50 2.50 24.71
CA LEU A 40 -3.92 2.37 23.37
C LEU A 40 -2.40 2.47 23.48
N GLY A 41 -1.69 1.49 22.90
CA GLY A 41 -0.25 1.56 22.75
C GLY A 41 0.19 2.87 22.07
N PRO A 42 1.41 3.35 22.37
CA PRO A 42 1.89 4.64 21.87
C PRO A 42 1.84 4.71 20.34
N ARG A 43 1.61 5.90 19.78
CA ARG A 43 1.31 6.11 18.35
C ARG A 43 2.32 5.43 17.42
N TRP A 44 3.60 5.39 17.81
CA TRP A 44 4.66 4.76 17.01
C TRP A 44 4.46 3.24 16.86
N VAL A 45 3.95 2.53 17.88
CA VAL A 45 3.72 1.08 17.83
C VAL A 45 2.64 0.77 16.80
N ARG A 46 1.56 1.55 16.80
CA ARG A 46 0.48 1.41 15.83
C ARG A 46 0.95 1.69 14.40
N ASN A 47 1.72 2.77 14.21
CA ASN A 47 2.29 3.10 12.90
C ASN A 47 3.24 2.00 12.42
N TYR A 48 4.04 1.44 13.33
CA TYR A 48 4.95 0.33 13.02
C TYR A 48 4.19 -0.94 12.66
N ALA A 49 3.09 -1.27 13.35
CA ALA A 49 2.26 -2.42 13.02
C ALA A 49 1.67 -2.31 11.60
N ILE A 50 1.17 -1.12 11.23
CA ILE A 50 0.68 -0.83 9.89
C ILE A 50 1.80 -0.98 8.85
N PHE A 51 2.96 -0.40 9.11
CA PHE A 51 4.13 -0.50 8.23
C PHE A 51 4.58 -1.95 8.05
N ARG A 52 4.68 -2.73 9.13
CA ARG A 52 5.08 -4.15 9.09
C ARG A 52 4.10 -5.00 8.28
N HIS A 53 2.82 -4.67 8.34
CA HIS A 53 1.77 -5.39 7.62
C HIS A 53 1.71 -5.02 6.14
N HIS A 54 1.81 -3.73 5.78
CA HIS A 54 1.53 -3.25 4.43
C HIS A 54 2.77 -2.98 3.59
N VAL A 55 3.85 -2.49 4.19
CA VAL A 55 5.00 -1.95 3.44
C VAL A 55 6.23 -2.82 3.61
N TYR A 56 6.49 -3.30 4.82
CA TYR A 56 7.69 -4.08 5.12
C TYR A 56 7.76 -5.39 4.33
N GLY A 57 6.61 -6.05 4.09
CA GLY A 57 6.51 -7.27 3.29
C GLY A 57 6.85 -7.09 1.80
N LEU A 58 6.78 -5.85 1.28
CA LEU A 58 7.17 -5.52 -0.08
C LEU A 58 8.70 -5.70 -0.24
N PHE A 59 9.46 -5.15 0.70
CA PHE A 59 10.93 -5.11 0.65
C PHE A 59 11.60 -6.33 1.28
N ARG A 60 11.07 -6.84 2.40
CA ARG A 60 11.61 -8.01 3.10
C ARG A 60 10.63 -9.17 3.05
N GLY A 61 11.14 -10.38 2.87
CA GLY A 61 10.33 -11.60 2.85
C GLY A 61 9.68 -11.96 4.19
N THR A 62 10.03 -11.26 5.27
CA THR A 62 9.60 -11.51 6.66
C THR A 62 8.48 -10.59 7.15
N GLY A 63 7.77 -9.90 6.24
CA GLY A 63 6.57 -9.13 6.57
C GLY A 63 5.38 -10.01 6.92
N HIS A 64 4.43 -9.47 7.67
CA HIS A 64 3.22 -10.20 8.06
C HIS A 64 2.36 -10.58 6.84
N ARG A 65 2.34 -9.72 5.80
CA ARG A 65 1.79 -10.04 4.49
C ARG A 65 2.91 -10.41 3.52
N HIS A 66 2.91 -11.67 3.05
CA HIS A 66 3.81 -12.11 2.01
C HIS A 66 3.25 -11.72 0.64
N TYR A 67 4.01 -10.93 -0.13
CA TYR A 67 3.64 -10.58 -1.51
C TYR A 67 4.29 -11.55 -2.48
N HIS A 68 3.50 -12.10 -3.40
CA HIS A 68 4.02 -12.93 -4.48
C HIS A 68 5.07 -12.14 -5.30
N PRO A 69 6.19 -12.77 -5.75
CA PRO A 69 7.24 -12.07 -6.50
C PRO A 69 6.75 -11.28 -7.71
N MET A 70 5.73 -11.79 -8.42
CA MET A 70 5.12 -11.08 -9.56
C MET A 70 4.44 -9.76 -9.15
N VAL A 71 3.83 -9.71 -7.95
CA VAL A 71 3.22 -8.48 -7.41
C VAL A 71 4.29 -7.46 -7.08
N LYS A 72 5.41 -7.91 -6.49
CA LYS A 72 6.55 -7.04 -6.20
C LYS A 72 7.15 -6.46 -7.50
N LEU A 73 7.31 -7.29 -8.52
CA LEU A 73 7.84 -6.88 -9.81
C LEU A 73 6.89 -5.89 -10.52
N THR A 74 5.58 -6.15 -10.52
CA THR A 74 4.61 -5.23 -11.10
C THR A 74 4.60 -3.88 -10.39
N ILE A 75 4.65 -3.85 -9.06
CA ILE A 75 4.78 -2.60 -8.29
C ILE A 75 6.07 -1.85 -8.67
N LEU A 76 7.19 -2.56 -8.82
CA LEU A 76 8.45 -1.96 -9.25
C LEU A 76 8.35 -1.37 -10.67
N ILE A 77 7.75 -2.09 -11.61
CA ILE A 77 7.55 -1.61 -12.99
C ILE A 77 6.67 -0.35 -12.98
N ILE A 78 5.55 -0.37 -12.26
CA ILE A 78 4.66 0.80 -12.14
C ILE A 78 5.43 2.01 -11.59
N LEU A 79 6.27 1.80 -10.57
CA LEU A 79 7.10 2.85 -9.99
C LEU A 79 8.12 3.41 -11.00
N LEU A 80 8.79 2.55 -11.78
CA LEU A 80 9.74 3.00 -12.80
C LEU A 80 9.04 3.79 -13.91
N PHE A 81 7.86 3.34 -14.35
CA PHE A 81 7.05 4.04 -15.35
C PHE A 81 6.53 5.40 -14.84
N SER A 82 6.15 5.50 -13.56
CA SER A 82 5.69 6.78 -13.00
C SER A 82 6.82 7.79 -12.84
N LEU A 83 8.07 7.34 -12.71
CA LEU A 83 9.26 8.19 -12.66
C LEU A 83 9.79 8.57 -14.05
N LEU A 84 9.36 7.88 -15.11
CA LEU A 84 9.84 8.11 -16.47
C LEU A 84 9.66 9.57 -16.96
N PRO A 85 8.54 10.27 -16.69
CA PRO A 85 8.39 11.68 -17.06
C PRO A 85 9.43 12.59 -16.38
N VAL A 86 9.74 12.33 -15.11
CA VAL A 86 10.76 13.08 -14.35
C VAL A 86 12.14 12.86 -14.95
N LEU A 87 12.47 11.62 -15.28
CA LEU A 87 13.72 11.27 -15.96
C LEU A 87 13.85 11.98 -17.31
N MET A 88 12.79 11.98 -18.12
CA MET A 88 12.81 12.61 -19.45
C MET A 88 12.95 14.13 -19.37
N LEU A 89 12.29 14.77 -18.40
CA LEU A 89 12.47 16.19 -18.11
C LEU A 89 13.92 16.51 -17.69
N PHE A 90 14.51 15.67 -16.84
CA PHE A 90 15.89 15.81 -16.43
C PHE A 90 16.85 15.69 -17.62
N LEU A 91 16.66 14.69 -18.48
CA LEU A 91 17.46 14.51 -19.70
C LEU A 91 17.31 15.68 -20.68
N ALA A 92 16.08 16.19 -20.87
CA ALA A 92 15.82 17.37 -21.68
C ALA A 92 16.62 18.58 -21.16
N SER A 93 16.64 18.79 -19.83
CA SER A 93 17.38 19.89 -19.21
C SER A 93 18.90 19.81 -19.42
N LEU A 94 19.46 18.61 -19.48
CA LEU A 94 20.90 18.39 -19.73
C LEU A 94 21.29 18.57 -21.20
N SER A 95 20.36 18.41 -22.13
CA SER A 95 20.63 18.40 -23.58
C SER A 95 20.89 19.78 -24.21
N GLY A 96 20.80 20.87 -23.44
CA GLY A 96 21.30 22.19 -23.84
C GLY A 96 20.57 22.88 -25.01
N GLY A 97 19.39 22.41 -25.41
CA GLY A 97 18.58 23.06 -26.47
C GLY A 97 18.89 22.58 -27.90
N GLY A 98 19.12 21.28 -28.09
CA GLY A 98 19.16 20.64 -29.40
C GLY A 98 17.88 19.86 -29.74
N GLU A 99 17.85 19.23 -30.91
CA GLU A 99 16.69 18.44 -31.41
C GLU A 99 16.23 17.36 -30.41
N LEU A 100 17.17 16.71 -29.71
CA LEU A 100 16.86 15.71 -28.68
C LEU A 100 16.20 16.32 -27.44
N GLY A 101 16.57 17.54 -27.06
CA GLY A 101 15.96 18.27 -25.95
C GLY A 101 14.54 18.68 -26.26
N ASP A 102 14.33 19.20 -27.47
CA ASP A 102 13.01 19.58 -27.95
C ASP A 102 12.07 18.37 -28.09
N LEU A 103 12.58 17.24 -28.59
CA LEU A 103 11.80 15.99 -28.70
C LEU A 103 11.41 15.44 -27.31
N THR A 104 12.36 15.35 -26.38
CA THR A 104 12.10 14.81 -25.03
C THR A 104 11.18 15.74 -24.22
N ALA A 105 11.36 17.05 -24.32
CA ALA A 105 10.48 18.03 -23.69
C ALA A 105 9.07 17.99 -24.27
N ARG A 106 8.88 17.80 -25.58
CA ARG A 106 7.55 17.73 -26.20
C ARG A 106 6.76 16.48 -25.80
N MET A 107 7.45 15.34 -25.68
CA MET A 107 6.80 14.06 -25.36
C MET A 107 6.43 13.93 -23.87
N TRP A 108 7.28 14.41 -22.95
CA TRP A 108 7.08 14.19 -21.51
C TRP A 108 7.07 15.45 -20.64
N GLY A 109 7.47 16.60 -21.17
CA GLY A 109 7.44 17.87 -20.45
C GLY A 109 6.22 18.72 -20.74
N ILE A 110 6.02 19.77 -19.94
CA ILE A 110 4.93 20.75 -20.13
C ILE A 110 5.40 21.83 -21.09
N ASN A 111 4.67 22.00 -22.19
CA ASN A 111 4.93 22.90 -23.30
C ASN A 111 3.64 23.59 -23.73
N ARG A 112 3.73 24.73 -24.42
CA ARG A 112 2.56 25.47 -24.94
C ARG A 112 1.58 24.59 -25.74
N TYR A 113 2.08 23.55 -26.41
CA TYR A 113 1.30 22.67 -27.26
C TYR A 113 0.59 21.54 -26.50
N ASN A 114 1.05 21.16 -25.31
CA ASN A 114 0.49 20.07 -24.51
C ASN A 114 -0.02 20.52 -23.13
N LEU A 115 0.12 21.81 -22.80
CA LEU A 115 -0.33 22.44 -21.55
C LEU A 115 -1.81 22.13 -21.25
N TRP A 116 -2.65 22.13 -22.28
CA TRP A 116 -4.07 21.80 -22.13
C TRP A 116 -4.32 20.35 -21.73
N GLY A 117 -3.60 19.38 -22.32
CA GLY A 117 -3.78 17.97 -21.99
C GLY A 117 -3.14 17.57 -20.67
N GLN A 118 -2.01 18.19 -20.31
CA GLN A 118 -1.22 17.80 -19.14
C GLN A 118 -1.55 18.58 -17.87
N VAL A 119 -2.01 19.83 -17.97
CA VAL A 119 -2.25 20.70 -16.81
C VAL A 119 -3.69 21.20 -16.78
N LEU A 120 -4.14 21.89 -17.84
CA LEU A 120 -5.42 22.60 -17.80
C LEU A 120 -6.65 21.69 -17.91
N GLY A 121 -6.50 20.49 -18.47
CA GLY A 121 -7.58 19.52 -18.63
C GLY A 121 -8.03 18.86 -17.32
N TYR A 122 -7.27 19.02 -16.23
CA TYR A 122 -7.62 18.51 -14.90
C TYR A 122 -8.50 19.47 -14.10
N PHE A 123 -8.62 20.73 -14.51
CA PHE A 123 -9.52 21.67 -13.85
C PHE A 123 -10.95 21.45 -14.35
N PRO A 124 -11.94 21.28 -13.45
CA PRO A 124 -13.34 21.21 -13.84
C PRO A 124 -13.74 22.53 -14.52
N ARG A 125 -14.40 22.40 -15.67
CA ARG A 125 -14.94 23.54 -16.44
C ARG A 125 -16.20 24.08 -15.79
#